data_AF-S4P9I6-F1
#
_entry.id   AF-S4P9I6-F1
#
_cell.length_a   1.000
_cell.length_b   1.000
_cell.length_c   1.000
_cell.angle_alpha   90.00
_cell.angle_beta   90.00
_cell.angle_gamma   90.00
#
_symmetry.space_group_name_H-M   'P 1'
#
loop_
_entity.id
_entity.type
_entity.pdbx_description
1 polymer ?
#
loop_
_entity_poly.entity_id
_entity_poly.type
_entity_poly.pdbx_seq_one_letter_code
_entity_poly.pdbx_strand_id
1 'polypeptide(L)'
;MDFHSRSTQETVEERNNTIELQELESLARSLDIQKELAERAFFIHQEATRNNHKTHDPEIAQYLEEEFIEDHAKTIRDLAGHTSDLKQFITNNEGKDLSISLFLFDEYLQKIA
;
A
#
# COMPACT_ATOMS: atom_id res chain seq x y z
N MET A 1 27.95 -40.36 -8.93
CA MET A 1 26.68 -39.62 -9.06
C MET A 1 26.35 -39.10 -7.68
N ASP A 2 26.69 -37.85 -7.39
CA ASP A 2 26.41 -37.22 -6.09
C ASP A 2 25.04 -36.54 -6.12
N PHE A 3 24.17 -36.92 -5.18
CA PHE A 3 22.78 -36.47 -5.07
C PHE A 3 22.57 -35.33 -4.05
N HIS A 4 23.63 -34.78 -3.46
CA HIS A 4 23.54 -33.79 -2.38
C HIS A 4 23.43 -32.32 -2.83
N SER A 5 23.43 -32.03 -4.13
CA SER A 5 23.32 -30.66 -4.64
C SER A 5 21.89 -30.12 -4.83
N ARG A 6 20.85 -30.93 -4.54
CA ARG A 6 19.45 -30.50 -4.71
C ARG A 6 18.82 -29.82 -3.48
N SER A 7 19.42 -29.94 -2.29
CA SER A 7 18.82 -29.39 -1.06
C SER A 7 18.86 -27.85 -0.99
N THR A 8 19.77 -27.19 -1.71
CA THR A 8 19.87 -25.72 -1.68
C THR A 8 18.83 -25.03 -2.56
N GLN A 9 18.33 -25.67 -3.62
CA GLN A 9 17.35 -25.07 -4.52
C GLN A 9 15.97 -24.94 -3.88
N GLU A 10 15.49 -25.96 -3.17
CA GLU A 10 14.18 -25.93 -2.49
C GLU A 10 14.10 -24.80 -1.45
N THR A 11 15.18 -24.56 -0.68
CA THR A 11 15.20 -23.49 0.33
C THR A 11 15.21 -22.07 -0.25
N VAL A 12 15.62 -21.90 -1.51
CA VAL A 12 15.68 -20.58 -2.17
C VAL A 12 14.32 -20.24 -2.79
N GLU A 13 13.65 -21.21 -3.41
CA GLU A 13 12.29 -21.02 -3.96
C GLU A 13 11.26 -20.70 -2.85
N GLU A 14 11.34 -21.38 -1.70
CA GLU A 14 10.49 -21.07 -0.54
C GLU A 14 10.72 -19.65 0.00
N ARG A 15 11.98 -19.21 0.07
CA ARG A 15 12.33 -17.86 0.53
C ARG A 15 11.86 -16.77 -0.42
N ASN A 16 11.98 -16.99 -1.73
CA ASN A 16 11.51 -16.04 -2.72
C ASN A 16 9.99 -15.90 -2.63
N ASN A 17 9.23 -17.01 -2.60
CA ASN A 17 7.78 -16.96 -2.42
C ASN A 17 7.36 -16.25 -1.13
N THR A 18 8.10 -16.42 -0.02
CA THR A 18 7.79 -15.70 1.23
C THR A 18 8.05 -14.20 1.13
N ILE A 19 9.09 -13.78 0.39
CA ILE A 19 9.39 -12.37 0.15
C ILE A 19 8.25 -11.77 -0.69
N GLU A 20 7.87 -12.41 -1.80
CA GLU A 20 6.81 -11.99 -2.73
C GLU A 20 5.43 -11.77 -2.07
N LEU A 21 5.08 -12.59 -1.08
CA LEU A 21 3.88 -12.41 -0.25
C LEU A 21 3.99 -11.23 0.71
N GLN A 22 5.21 -10.94 1.20
CA GLN A 22 5.46 -9.87 2.17
C GLN A 22 5.32 -8.47 1.53
N GLU A 23 5.66 -8.27 0.25
CA GLU A 23 5.46 -6.94 -0.38
C GLU A 23 3.98 -6.58 -0.53
N LEU A 24 3.15 -7.56 -0.94
CA LEU A 24 1.71 -7.34 -1.04
C LEU A 24 1.10 -7.03 0.33
N GLU A 25 1.48 -7.78 1.37
CA GLU A 25 1.06 -7.50 2.75
C GLU A 25 1.50 -6.12 3.22
N SER A 26 2.71 -5.70 2.85
CA SER A 26 3.25 -4.39 3.21
C SER A 26 2.45 -3.25 2.57
N LEU A 27 2.14 -3.36 1.27
CA LEU A 27 1.30 -2.38 0.58
C LEU A 27 -0.13 -2.36 1.11
N ALA A 28 -0.71 -3.53 1.39
CA ALA A 28 -2.05 -3.62 1.98
C ALA A 28 -2.10 -2.94 3.35
N ARG A 29 -1.10 -3.19 4.21
CA ARG A 29 -1.00 -2.55 5.51
C ARG A 29 -0.82 -1.04 5.40
N SER A 30 0.03 -0.56 4.49
CA SER A 30 0.18 0.89 4.25
C SER A 30 -1.11 1.54 3.75
N LEU A 31 -1.87 0.85 2.88
CA LEU A 31 -3.18 1.32 2.42
C LEU A 31 -4.18 1.45 3.58
N ASP A 32 -4.24 0.46 4.47
CA ASP A 32 -5.14 0.49 5.62
C ASP A 32 -4.78 1.60 6.61
N ILE A 33 -3.48 1.82 6.89
CA ILE A 33 -3.01 2.93 7.72
C ILE A 33 -3.42 4.28 7.10
N GLN A 34 -3.26 4.46 5.79
CA GLN A 34 -3.65 5.71 5.13
C GLN A 34 -5.15 5.96 5.18
N LYS A 35 -5.97 4.91 5.09
CA LYS A 35 -7.43 5.04 5.29
C LYS A 35 -7.77 5.42 6.72
N GLU A 36 -7.13 4.81 7.71
CA GLU A 36 -7.34 5.14 9.13
C GLU A 36 -7.00 6.62 9.40
N LEU A 37 -5.88 7.12 8.84
CA LEU A 37 -5.51 8.53 8.95
C LEU A 37 -6.53 9.46 8.29
N ALA A 38 -7.02 9.11 7.11
CA ALA A 38 -8.05 9.88 6.40
C ALA A 38 -9.38 9.91 7.17
N GLU A 39 -9.81 8.77 7.71
CA GLU A 39 -11.00 8.70 8.57
C GLU A 39 -10.84 9.53 9.84
N ARG A 40 -9.63 9.55 10.41
CA ARG A 40 -9.34 10.39 11.57
C ARG A 40 -9.40 11.88 11.23
N ALA A 41 -8.89 12.29 10.05
CA ALA A 41 -9.00 13.66 9.57
C ALA A 41 -10.48 14.07 9.40
N PHE A 42 -11.31 13.21 8.82
CA PHE A 42 -12.76 13.43 8.71
C PHE A 42 -13.45 13.56 10.07
N PHE A 43 -13.05 12.75 11.05
CA PHE A 43 -13.59 12.86 12.40
C PHE A 43 -13.29 14.24 13.01
N ILE A 44 -12.05 14.71 12.91
CA ILE A 44 -11.64 16.01 13.45
C ILE A 44 -12.35 17.15 12.70
N HIS A 45 -12.44 17.05 11.38
CA HIS A 45 -13.17 18.01 10.55
C HIS A 45 -14.65 18.10 10.94
N GLN A 46 -15.32 16.96 11.14
CA GLN A 46 -16.71 16.91 11.60
C GLN A 46 -16.86 17.50 13.01
N GLU A 47 -15.87 17.30 13.88
CA GLU A 47 -15.85 17.86 15.23
C GLU A 47 -15.70 19.39 15.24
N ALA A 48 -14.83 19.92 14.38
CA ALA A 48 -14.59 21.36 14.22
C ALA A 48 -15.77 22.11 13.57
N THR A 49 -16.54 21.44 12.70
CA THR A 49 -17.60 22.09 11.91
C THR A 49 -19.01 21.84 12.41
N ARG A 50 -19.33 20.59 12.83
CA ARG A 50 -20.72 20.12 12.95
C ARG A 50 -21.12 19.60 14.33
N ASN A 51 -20.22 18.90 15.03
CA ASN A 51 -20.63 18.14 16.23
C ASN A 51 -20.82 19.03 17.48
N ASN A 52 -20.24 20.23 17.53
CA ASN A 52 -20.42 21.13 18.66
C ASN A 52 -21.05 22.46 18.23
N HIS A 53 -22.26 22.73 18.72
CA HIS A 53 -22.99 23.96 18.42
C HIS A 53 -22.31 25.24 18.95
N LYS A 54 -21.30 25.10 19.83
CA LYS A 54 -20.56 26.22 20.44
C LYS A 54 -19.16 26.44 19.88
N THR A 55 -18.57 25.47 19.19
CA THR A 55 -17.24 25.58 18.59
C THR A 55 -17.37 25.26 17.12
N HIS A 56 -17.44 26.32 16.31
CA HIS A 56 -17.36 26.24 14.87
C HIS A 56 -16.05 26.90 14.47
N ASP A 57 -15.03 26.09 14.18
CA ASP A 57 -13.71 26.56 13.80
C ASP A 57 -13.46 26.28 12.31
N PRO A 58 -13.74 27.25 11.43
CA PRO A 58 -13.57 27.07 10.00
C PRO A 58 -12.09 27.10 9.58
N GLU A 59 -11.18 27.60 10.41
CA GLU A 59 -9.75 27.66 10.07
C GLU A 59 -9.14 26.27 10.15
N ILE A 60 -9.41 25.54 11.23
CA ILE A 60 -8.99 24.13 11.38
C ILE A 60 -9.62 23.27 10.29
N ALA A 61 -10.89 23.52 9.95
CA ALA A 61 -11.58 22.78 8.90
C ALA A 61 -10.90 22.98 7.53
N GLN A 62 -10.61 24.24 7.16
CA GLN A 62 -9.93 24.56 5.91
C GLN A 62 -8.51 23.97 5.87
N TYR A 63 -7.76 24.08 6.96
CA TYR A 63 -6.41 23.52 7.05
C TYR A 63 -6.41 22.00 6.86
N LEU A 64 -7.38 21.29 7.44
CA LEU A 64 -7.52 19.84 7.23
C LEU A 64 -7.91 19.49 5.79
N GLU A 65 -8.73 20.31 5.14
CA GLU A 65 -9.11 20.11 3.74
C GLU A 65 -7.90 20.24 2.81
N GLU A 66 -7.18 21.37 2.89
CA GLU A 66 -6.07 21.69 1.98
C GLU A 66 -4.83 20.82 2.22
N GLU A 67 -4.42 20.62 3.49
CA GLU A 67 -3.12 20.02 3.79
C GLU A 67 -3.18 18.50 4.03
N PHE A 68 -4.36 17.93 4.27
CA PHE A 68 -4.48 16.51 4.63
C PHE A 68 -5.45 15.74 3.74
N ILE A 69 -6.69 16.20 3.61
CA ILE A 69 -7.75 15.42 2.96
C ILE A 69 -7.46 15.21 1.48
N GLU A 70 -7.01 16.25 0.78
CA GLU A 70 -6.65 16.15 -0.65
C GLU A 70 -5.49 15.17 -0.88
N ASP A 71 -4.44 15.26 -0.08
CA ASP A 71 -3.26 14.41 -0.19
C ASP A 71 -3.54 12.95 0.20
N HIS A 72 -4.37 12.73 1.23
CA HIS A 72 -4.79 11.38 1.61
C HIS A 72 -5.58 10.72 0.48
N ALA A 73 -6.48 11.43 -0.20
CA ALA A 73 -7.24 10.88 -1.31
C ALA A 73 -6.32 10.42 -2.46
N LYS A 74 -5.32 11.24 -2.80
CA LYS A 74 -4.33 10.90 -3.82
C LYS A 74 -3.47 9.70 -3.41
N THR A 75 -2.93 9.73 -2.19
CA THR A 75 -2.08 8.65 -1.66
C THR A 75 -2.81 7.32 -1.58
N ILE A 76 -4.07 7.31 -1.11
CA ILE A 76 -4.90 6.11 -1.06
C ILE A 76 -5.16 5.58 -2.48
N ARG A 77 -5.39 6.45 -3.46
CA ARG A 77 -5.63 6.05 -4.85
C ARG A 77 -4.39 5.41 -5.48
N ASP A 78 -3.21 5.92 -5.19
CA ASP A 78 -1.93 5.41 -5.70
C ASP A 78 -1.61 4.04 -5.07
N LEU A 79 -1.71 3.92 -3.74
CA LEU A 79 -1.53 2.64 -3.02
C LEU A 79 -2.57 1.57 -3.44
N ALA A 80 -3.82 1.97 -3.65
CA ALA A 80 -4.85 1.07 -4.18
C ALA A 80 -4.56 0.63 -5.63
N GLY A 81 -3.93 1.49 -6.44
CA GLY A 81 -3.44 1.13 -7.76
C GLY A 81 -2.34 0.08 -7.68
N HIS A 82 -1.30 0.35 -6.89
CA HIS A 82 -0.17 -0.55 -6.68
C HIS A 82 -0.58 -1.93 -6.15
N THR A 83 -1.50 -2.00 -5.19
CA THR A 83 -2.03 -3.28 -4.68
C THR A 83 -2.83 -4.04 -5.75
N SER A 84 -3.57 -3.34 -6.61
CA SER A 84 -4.28 -3.95 -7.74
C SER A 84 -3.30 -4.51 -8.78
N ASP A 85 -2.23 -3.79 -9.09
CA ASP A 85 -1.20 -4.23 -10.03
C ASP A 85 -0.47 -5.48 -9.52
N LEU A 86 -0.04 -5.48 -8.25
CA LEU A 86 0.57 -6.67 -7.63
C LEU A 86 -0.38 -7.87 -7.60
N LYS A 87 -1.66 -7.65 -7.29
CA LYS A 87 -2.66 -8.72 -7.34
C LYS A 87 -2.77 -9.31 -8.74
N GLN A 88 -2.73 -8.47 -9.78
CA GLN A 88 -2.75 -8.95 -11.16
C GLN A 88 -1.51 -9.79 -11.49
N PHE A 89 -0.32 -9.40 -11.04
CA PHE A 89 0.91 -10.18 -11.25
C PHE A 89 0.86 -11.57 -10.62
N ILE A 90 0.22 -11.71 -9.45
CA ILE A 90 0.03 -13.00 -8.78
C ILE A 90 -1.00 -13.86 -9.53
N THR A 91 -2.10 -13.26 -9.99
CA THR A 91 -3.18 -14.03 -10.65
C THR A 91 -2.86 -14.39 -12.10
N ASN A 92 -2.05 -13.58 -12.78
CA ASN A 92 -1.68 -13.81 -14.16
C ASN A 92 -0.61 -14.92 -14.25
N ASN A 93 -0.73 -15.80 -15.24
CA ASN A 93 0.21 -16.89 -15.52
C ASN A 93 0.56 -17.80 -14.32
N GLU A 94 -0.37 -17.94 -13.35
CA GLU A 94 -0.17 -18.74 -12.13
C GLU A 94 1.03 -18.29 -11.28
N GLY A 95 1.41 -17.02 -11.34
CA GLY A 95 2.53 -16.47 -10.55
C GLY A 95 3.93 -16.88 -11.04
N LYS A 96 4.05 -17.51 -12.21
CA LYS A 96 5.35 -17.92 -12.77
C LYS A 96 6.29 -16.73 -13.06
N ASP A 97 5.71 -15.57 -13.34
CA ASP A 97 6.44 -14.34 -13.65
C ASP A 97 6.47 -13.37 -12.45
N LEU A 98 6.11 -13.81 -11.23
CA LEU A 98 5.95 -12.93 -10.08
C LEU A 98 7.26 -12.25 -9.67
N SER A 99 8.34 -13.02 -9.53
CA SER A 99 9.68 -12.51 -9.21
C SER A 99 10.17 -11.40 -10.14
N ILE A 100 10.01 -11.57 -11.46
CA ILE A 100 10.43 -10.56 -12.43
C ILE A 100 9.48 -9.36 -12.47
N SER A 101 8.18 -9.60 -12.28
CA SER A 101 7.18 -8.53 -12.21
C SER A 101 7.41 -7.65 -11.00
N LEU A 102 7.77 -8.23 -9.85
CA LEU A 102 8.13 -7.49 -8.63
C LEU A 102 9.41 -6.68 -8.80
N PHE A 103 10.44 -7.25 -9.42
CA PHE A 103 11.67 -6.51 -9.74
C PHE A 103 11.38 -5.30 -10.65
N LEU A 104 10.60 -5.49 -11.72
CA LEU A 104 10.21 -4.39 -12.62
C LEU A 104 9.31 -3.36 -11.93
N PHE A 105 8.46 -3.82 -11.00
CA PHE A 105 7.60 -2.96 -10.20
C PHE A 105 8.41 -2.10 -9.22
N ASP A 106 9.44 -2.66 -8.58
CA ASP A 106 10.36 -1.89 -7.73
C ASP A 106 11.12 -0.82 -8.54
N GLU A 107 11.65 -1.20 -9.72
CA GLU A 107 12.29 -0.26 -10.66
C GLU A 107 11.34 0.84 -11.15
N TYR A 108 10.04 0.54 -11.26
CA TYR A 108 9.02 1.52 -11.58
C TYR A 108 8.78 2.48 -10.41
N LEU A 109 8.67 1.97 -9.19
CA LEU A 109 8.50 2.79 -7.98
C LEU A 109 9.70 3.73 -7.78
N GLN A 110 10.93 3.26 -7.97
CA GLN A 110 12.14 4.09 -7.85
C GLN A 110 12.21 5.25 -8.85
N LYS A 111 11.44 5.21 -9.94
CA LYS A 111 11.39 6.29 -10.95
C LYS A 111 10.30 7.32 -10.69
N ILE A 112 9.30 6.95 -9.90
CA ILE A 112 8.16 7.81 -9.56
C ILE A 112 8.36 8.50 -8.22
N ALA A 113 9.03 7.82 -7.29
CA ALA A 113 9.53 8.40 -6.05
C ALA A 113 10.62 9.45 -6.33
#